data_AF-A0A2M9T0E7-F1
#
_entry.id   AF-A0A2M9T0E7-F1
#
_cell.length_a   1.000
_cell.length_b   1.000
_cell.length_c   1.000
_cell.angle_alpha   90.00
_cell.angle_beta   90.00
_cell.angle_gamma   90.00
#
_symmetry.space_group_name_H-M   'P 1'
#
loop_
_entity.id
_entity.type
_entity.pdbx_description
1 polymer ?
#
loop_
_entity_poly.entity_id
_entity_poly.type
_entity_poly.pdbx_seq_one_letter_code
_entity_poly.pdbx_strand_id
1 'polypeptide(L)'
;MRRKKAAFLCLAVIAASVALIAQPDTDGKASKTGGRAVITIYLAGDSTVAAAPRSRAPRAGWGEMLDDWFDDNVMVKNMAASGRSAKSFVEEGRLSRILREMKKGDYLFIQFGHNDEKANDPARYTEPFTSYQAYLQQYIDSARAKGAIPVLITPVERRRFSADGRALDSHGRYPAAMKALGKHERVPVVDLTTKSKQRFEQLGPERTKRWFLWLEPGEHPNYPEGIKDNTHFHERGAKEIARLVVEGIVELNLPLRRHLIRSPKREPIRDRLSGETP
;
A
#
# COMPACT_ATOMS: atom_id res chain seq x y z
N MET A 1 -8.82 -60.75 66.76
CA MET A 1 -10.24 -60.35 66.80
C MET A 1 -10.68 -59.84 65.43
N ARG A 2 -11.91 -60.18 65.05
CA ARG A 2 -12.55 -60.18 63.73
C ARG A 2 -12.40 -58.92 62.86
N ARG A 3 -12.06 -59.19 61.58
CA ARG A 3 -12.35 -58.39 60.39
C ARG A 3 -13.86 -58.05 60.30
N LYS A 4 -14.21 -56.83 59.90
CA LYS A 4 -15.44 -56.56 59.15
C LYS A 4 -15.13 -55.58 58.01
N LYS A 5 -15.19 -56.13 56.80
CA LYS A 5 -15.15 -55.43 55.52
C LYS A 5 -16.50 -54.72 55.34
N ALA A 6 -16.50 -53.42 55.05
CA ALA A 6 -17.68 -52.72 54.57
C ALA A 6 -17.69 -52.80 53.05
N ALA A 7 -18.67 -53.52 52.51
CA ALA A 7 -18.95 -53.61 51.08
C ALA A 7 -19.72 -52.35 50.67
N PHE A 8 -19.16 -51.57 49.75
CA PHE A 8 -19.91 -50.53 49.05
C PHE A 8 -20.64 -51.19 47.87
N LEU A 9 -21.96 -51.20 47.98
CA LEU A 9 -22.89 -51.71 46.98
C LEU A 9 -22.95 -50.72 45.81
N CYS A 10 -22.48 -51.15 44.63
CA CYS A 10 -22.71 -50.46 43.37
C CYS A 10 -24.20 -50.55 43.02
N LEU A 11 -24.88 -49.41 42.92
CA LEU A 11 -26.18 -49.32 42.27
C LEU A 11 -25.97 -48.66 40.89
N ALA A 12 -25.86 -49.50 39.86
CA ALA A 12 -25.86 -49.05 38.47
C ALA A 12 -27.30 -48.72 38.06
N VAL A 13 -27.58 -47.44 37.82
CA VAL A 13 -28.82 -47.00 37.17
C VAL A 13 -28.64 -47.19 35.67
N ILE A 14 -29.29 -48.20 35.10
CA ILE A 14 -29.38 -48.40 33.65
C ILE A 14 -30.49 -47.48 33.13
N ALA A 15 -30.11 -46.30 32.62
CA ALA A 15 -30.99 -45.48 31.81
C ALA A 15 -30.88 -45.95 30.35
N ALA A 16 -31.88 -46.70 29.89
CA ALA A 16 -32.03 -47.05 28.49
C ALA A 16 -32.34 -45.78 27.68
N SER A 17 -31.31 -45.23 27.03
CA SER A 17 -31.47 -44.15 26.05
C SER A 17 -31.70 -44.80 24.69
N VAL A 18 -32.90 -44.68 24.16
CA VAL A 18 -33.20 -45.07 22.78
C VAL A 18 -32.39 -44.16 21.87
N ALA A 19 -31.31 -44.69 21.30
CA ALA A 19 -30.58 -44.02 20.23
C ALA A 19 -31.47 -44.05 18.98
N LEU A 20 -32.05 -42.90 18.65
CA LEU A 20 -32.68 -42.70 17.35
C LEU A 20 -31.54 -42.68 16.31
N ILE A 21 -31.38 -43.78 15.58
CA ILE A 21 -30.48 -43.83 14.42
C ILE A 21 -31.15 -43.00 13.33
N ALA A 22 -30.74 -41.74 13.21
CA ALA A 22 -31.03 -40.95 12.02
C ALA A 22 -30.23 -41.55 10.85
N GLN A 23 -30.94 -42.00 9.82
CA GLN A 23 -30.31 -42.37 8.55
C GLN A 23 -29.72 -41.12 7.88
N PRO A 24 -28.62 -41.25 7.10
CA PRO A 24 -28.11 -40.13 6.34
C PRO A 24 -29.07 -39.86 5.18
N ASP A 25 -29.81 -38.76 5.26
CA ASP A 25 -30.46 -38.17 4.09
C ASP A 25 -29.38 -37.71 3.11
N THR A 26 -29.08 -38.56 2.16
CA THR A 26 -28.36 -38.23 0.93
C THR A 26 -29.29 -37.44 0.04
N ASP A 27 -29.37 -36.12 0.23
CA ASP A 27 -29.83 -35.25 -0.83
C ASP A 27 -29.02 -33.95 -0.86
N GLY A 28 -28.36 -33.79 -2.00
CA GLY A 28 -27.43 -32.71 -2.28
C GLY A 28 -28.11 -31.35 -2.32
N LYS A 29 -27.54 -30.42 -1.56
CA LYS A 29 -26.96 -29.18 -2.10
C LYS A 29 -26.24 -28.47 -0.96
N ALA A 30 -24.96 -28.79 -0.81
CA ALA A 30 -24.06 -27.90 -0.11
C ALA A 30 -24.06 -26.56 -0.86
N SER A 31 -24.70 -25.55 -0.27
CA SER A 31 -24.57 -24.16 -0.71
C SER A 31 -23.10 -23.75 -0.54
N LYS A 32 -22.33 -23.83 -1.62
CA LYS A 32 -21.01 -23.21 -1.72
C LYS A 32 -21.18 -21.70 -1.94
N THR A 33 -21.69 -20.98 -0.93
CA THR A 33 -21.46 -19.53 -0.82
C THR A 33 -20.24 -19.29 0.05
N GLY A 34 -19.11 -19.90 -0.33
CA GLY A 34 -17.80 -19.59 0.23
C GLY A 34 -17.16 -18.48 -0.57
N GLY A 35 -17.69 -17.26 -0.49
CA GLY A 35 -17.00 -16.09 -1.00
C GLY A 35 -15.68 -15.96 -0.24
N ARG A 36 -14.55 -16.19 -0.92
CA ARG A 36 -13.22 -16.06 -0.32
C ARG A 36 -13.09 -14.64 0.25
N ALA A 37 -12.65 -14.52 1.50
CA ALA A 37 -12.47 -13.21 2.14
C ALA A 37 -11.49 -12.37 1.31
N VAL A 38 -11.94 -11.19 0.87
CA VAL A 38 -11.15 -10.23 0.09
C VAL A 38 -10.14 -9.56 1.03
N ILE A 39 -8.86 -9.63 0.67
CA ILE A 39 -7.78 -8.93 1.38
C ILE A 39 -7.84 -7.45 1.01
N THR A 40 -7.91 -6.56 1.99
CA THR A 40 -7.86 -5.12 1.72
C THR A 40 -6.45 -4.58 1.91
N ILE A 41 -5.93 -3.85 0.92
CA ILE A 41 -4.71 -3.05 1.06
C ILE A 41 -5.11 -1.60 1.28
N TYR A 42 -4.85 -1.06 2.47
CA TYR A 42 -5.02 0.36 2.76
C TYR A 42 -3.74 1.13 2.43
N LEU A 43 -3.85 2.22 1.67
CA LEU A 43 -2.72 3.09 1.36
C LEU A 43 -2.73 4.32 2.25
N ALA A 44 -1.68 4.52 3.05
CA ALA A 44 -1.41 5.75 3.76
C ALA A 44 -0.22 6.46 3.10
N GLY A 45 -0.43 7.69 2.64
CA GLY A 45 0.64 8.44 1.99
C GLY A 45 0.26 9.86 1.59
N ASP A 46 1.16 10.47 0.83
CA ASP A 46 1.07 11.86 0.36
C ASP A 46 0.48 12.01 -1.06
N SER A 47 0.72 13.14 -1.73
CA SER A 47 0.19 13.43 -3.07
C SER A 47 0.75 12.55 -4.18
N THR A 48 1.87 11.85 -3.96
CA THR A 48 2.42 10.90 -4.93
C THR A 48 1.68 9.56 -4.91
N VAL A 49 0.95 9.27 -3.81
CA VAL A 49 0.11 8.08 -3.65
C VAL A 49 -1.36 8.41 -3.91
N ALA A 50 -1.81 9.57 -3.41
CA ALA A 50 -3.21 9.95 -3.35
C ALA A 50 -3.86 10.18 -4.71
N ALA A 51 -5.17 9.92 -4.77
CA ALA A 51 -5.97 10.33 -5.92
C ALA A 51 -5.99 11.85 -6.07
N ALA A 52 -5.90 12.32 -7.31
CA ALA A 52 -6.02 13.74 -7.62
C ALA A 52 -7.49 14.10 -7.91
N PRO A 53 -7.98 15.26 -7.43
CA PRO A 53 -9.29 15.75 -7.85
C PRO A 53 -9.28 16.11 -9.34
N ARG A 54 -10.44 16.08 -10.00
CA ARG A 54 -10.60 16.45 -11.42
C ARG A 54 -10.02 17.83 -11.77
N SER A 55 -10.05 18.78 -10.83
CA SER A 55 -9.45 20.12 -10.99
C SER A 55 -7.92 20.11 -11.09
N ARG A 56 -7.28 18.99 -10.78
CA ARG A 56 -5.83 18.77 -10.95
C ARG A 56 -5.51 17.75 -12.04
N ALA A 57 -6.51 17.23 -12.76
CA ALA A 57 -6.25 16.37 -13.92
C ALA A 57 -5.28 17.10 -14.89
N PRO A 58 -4.33 16.40 -15.51
CA PRO A 58 -4.16 14.95 -15.55
C PRO A 58 -3.25 14.38 -14.43
N ARG A 59 -3.02 15.12 -13.34
CA ARG A 59 -2.27 14.62 -12.19
C ARG A 59 -2.86 13.30 -11.67
N ALA A 60 -2.00 12.35 -11.31
CA ALA A 60 -2.39 11.09 -10.69
C ALA A 60 -1.38 10.64 -9.63
N GLY A 61 -1.86 9.93 -8.62
CA GLY A 61 -1.03 9.22 -7.65
C GLY A 61 -0.88 7.75 -8.02
N TRP A 62 0.26 7.13 -7.71
CA TRP A 62 0.48 5.71 -8.05
C TRP A 62 -0.51 4.77 -7.34
N GLY A 63 -1.04 5.19 -6.18
CA GLY A 63 -2.03 4.40 -5.45
C GLY A 63 -3.35 4.23 -6.18
N GLU A 64 -3.69 5.12 -7.11
CA GLU A 64 -4.86 4.97 -8.01
C GLU A 64 -4.68 3.84 -9.03
N MET A 65 -3.42 3.48 -9.31
CA MET A 65 -3.06 2.50 -10.35
C MET A 65 -2.73 1.13 -9.78
N LEU A 66 -2.66 1.01 -8.44
CA LEU A 66 -2.21 -0.22 -7.79
C LEU A 66 -3.25 -1.35 -7.90
N ASP A 67 -4.54 -1.02 -7.78
CA ASP A 67 -5.63 -2.00 -7.82
C ASP A 67 -5.66 -2.81 -9.13
N ASP A 68 -5.26 -2.15 -10.23
CA ASP A 68 -5.22 -2.76 -11.56
C ASP A 68 -4.27 -3.98 -11.63
N TRP A 69 -3.35 -4.15 -10.69
CA TRP A 69 -2.38 -5.25 -10.70
C TRP A 69 -2.84 -6.51 -9.97
N PHE A 70 -4.02 -6.48 -9.32
CA PHE A 70 -4.50 -7.60 -8.51
C PHE A 70 -5.76 -8.28 -9.07
N ASP A 71 -5.91 -9.57 -8.77
CA ASP A 71 -7.15 -10.31 -8.99
C ASP A 71 -8.27 -9.84 -8.04
N ASP A 72 -9.48 -10.37 -8.21
CA ASP A 72 -10.65 -9.91 -7.44
C ASP A 72 -10.66 -10.37 -5.97
N ASN A 73 -9.61 -11.06 -5.49
CA ASN A 73 -9.44 -11.41 -4.08
C ASN A 73 -8.69 -10.32 -3.29
N VAL A 74 -8.22 -9.26 -3.95
CA VAL A 74 -7.59 -8.11 -3.31
C VAL A 74 -8.33 -6.85 -3.72
N MET A 75 -8.52 -5.94 -2.77
CA MET A 75 -9.07 -4.60 -2.99
C MET A 75 -8.10 -3.57 -2.45
N VAL A 76 -7.78 -2.56 -3.24
CA VAL A 76 -6.97 -1.41 -2.79
C VAL A 76 -7.88 -0.26 -2.36
N LYS A 77 -7.76 0.16 -1.11
CA LYS A 77 -8.37 1.40 -0.58
C LYS A 77 -7.32 2.49 -0.47
N ASN A 78 -7.29 3.39 -1.45
CA ASN A 78 -6.38 4.53 -1.44
C ASN A 78 -6.87 5.61 -0.46
N MET A 79 -6.27 5.64 0.74
CA MET A 79 -6.59 6.58 1.81
C MET A 79 -5.54 7.70 1.94
N ALA A 80 -4.61 7.76 0.98
CA ALA A 80 -3.58 8.78 0.95
C ALA A 80 -4.16 10.18 0.71
N ALA A 81 -3.44 11.21 1.14
CA ALA A 81 -3.92 12.57 1.10
C ALA A 81 -2.82 13.53 0.68
N SER A 82 -3.14 14.36 -0.32
CA SER A 82 -2.20 15.37 -0.83
C SER A 82 -1.69 16.30 0.27
N GLY A 83 -0.38 16.53 0.26
CA GLY A 83 0.31 17.47 1.16
C GLY A 83 0.57 16.97 2.58
N ARG A 84 0.22 15.72 2.91
CA ARG A 84 0.43 15.13 4.24
C ARG A 84 1.84 14.55 4.40
N SER A 85 2.31 14.57 5.63
CA SER A 85 3.51 13.93 6.15
C SER A 85 3.11 12.77 7.07
N ALA A 86 4.08 11.96 7.53
CA ALA A 86 3.80 10.89 8.49
C ALA A 86 3.15 11.45 9.77
N LYS A 87 3.61 12.63 10.21
CA LYS A 87 3.06 13.41 11.33
C LYS A 87 1.63 13.88 11.09
N SER A 88 1.44 14.77 10.11
CA SER A 88 0.15 15.44 9.90
C SER A 88 -0.97 14.46 9.55
N PHE A 89 -0.66 13.33 8.90
CA PHE A 89 -1.65 12.31 8.62
C PHE A 89 -2.19 11.63 9.89
N VAL A 90 -1.34 11.43 10.91
CA VAL A 90 -1.79 10.96 12.24
C VAL A 90 -2.57 12.06 12.95
N GLU A 91 -2.02 13.27 13.03
CA GLU A 91 -2.61 14.39 13.79
C GLU A 91 -4.00 14.80 13.24
N GLU A 92 -4.23 14.67 11.94
CA GLU A 92 -5.54 14.89 11.30
C GLU A 92 -6.52 13.71 11.47
N GLY A 93 -6.15 12.66 12.20
CA GLY A 93 -6.98 11.49 12.47
C GLY A 93 -7.22 10.60 11.24
N ARG A 94 -6.39 10.71 10.19
CA ARG A 94 -6.56 9.91 8.96
C ARG A 94 -6.17 8.46 9.17
N LEU A 95 -5.11 8.20 9.95
CA LEU A 95 -4.76 6.84 10.38
C LEU A 95 -5.93 6.20 11.13
N SER A 96 -6.55 6.92 12.07
CA SER A 96 -7.71 6.43 12.81
C SER A 96 -8.90 6.07 11.91
N ARG A 97 -9.08 6.74 10.76
CA ARG A 97 -10.12 6.39 9.77
C ARG A 97 -9.85 5.02 9.16
N ILE A 98 -8.60 4.78 8.73
CA ILE A 98 -8.17 3.48 8.19
C ILE A 98 -8.43 2.36 9.22
N LEU A 99 -7.99 2.56 10.46
CA LEU A 99 -8.05 1.55 11.51
C LEU A 99 -9.47 1.15 11.94
N ARG A 100 -10.48 1.98 11.64
CA ARG A 100 -11.89 1.63 11.90
C ARG A 100 -12.44 0.57 10.94
N GLU A 101 -11.90 0.52 9.72
CA GLU A 101 -12.36 -0.41 8.68
C GLU A 101 -11.44 -1.63 8.55
N MET A 102 -10.20 -1.52 9.02
CA MET A 102 -9.16 -2.54 8.94
C MET A 102 -9.50 -3.80 9.74
N LYS A 103 -9.28 -4.96 9.11
CA LYS A 103 -9.52 -6.28 9.68
C LYS A 103 -8.21 -7.09 9.73
N LYS A 104 -8.24 -8.18 10.49
CA LYS A 104 -7.15 -9.15 10.55
C LYS A 104 -6.85 -9.70 9.14
N GLY A 105 -5.57 -9.69 8.76
CA GLY A 105 -5.11 -10.15 7.45
C GLY A 105 -5.09 -9.09 6.35
N ASP A 106 -5.64 -7.89 6.60
CA ASP A 106 -5.47 -6.74 5.70
C ASP A 106 -4.02 -6.23 5.72
N TYR A 107 -3.68 -5.39 4.74
CA TYR A 107 -2.38 -4.72 4.66
C TYR A 107 -2.50 -3.21 4.88
N LEU A 108 -1.47 -2.63 5.50
CA LEU A 108 -1.28 -1.17 5.56
C LEU A 108 0.02 -0.80 4.86
N PHE A 109 -0.08 -0.23 3.66
CA PHE A 109 1.07 0.28 2.92
C PHE A 109 1.31 1.74 3.28
N ILE A 110 2.53 2.07 3.69
CA ILE A 110 2.86 3.37 4.30
C ILE A 110 3.99 4.02 3.51
N GLN A 111 3.71 5.16 2.86
CA GLN A 111 4.71 5.93 2.11
C GLN A 111 4.65 7.42 2.46
N PHE A 112 5.69 7.91 3.13
CA PHE A 112 5.86 9.32 3.49
C PHE A 112 7.32 9.76 3.31
N GLY A 113 7.60 11.06 3.46
CA GLY A 113 8.92 11.67 3.26
C GLY A 113 8.85 13.04 2.56
N HIS A 114 8.05 13.18 1.50
CA HIS A 114 8.03 14.39 0.66
C HIS A 114 7.63 15.68 1.39
N ASN A 115 6.79 15.56 2.41
CA ASN A 115 6.31 16.70 3.21
C ASN A 115 6.95 16.73 4.59
N ASP A 116 7.48 15.59 5.05
CA ASP A 116 8.26 15.48 6.28
C ASP A 116 9.55 16.30 6.20
N GLU A 117 10.19 16.37 5.03
CA GLU A 117 11.44 17.12 4.80
C GLU A 117 11.32 18.66 4.85
N LYS A 118 10.10 19.20 4.99
CA LYS A 118 9.85 20.65 4.91
C LYS A 118 10.07 21.34 6.25
N ALA A 119 11.32 21.65 6.58
CA ALA A 119 11.71 22.31 7.84
C ALA A 119 11.00 23.65 8.09
N ASN A 120 10.58 24.35 7.02
CA ASN A 120 9.82 25.59 7.11
C ASN A 120 8.32 25.40 7.41
N ASP A 121 7.84 24.16 7.54
CA ASP A 121 6.48 23.84 7.92
C ASP A 121 6.44 22.91 9.14
N PRO A 122 6.42 23.47 10.36
CA PRO A 122 6.44 22.67 11.60
C PRO A 122 5.25 21.71 11.75
N ALA A 123 4.11 21.98 11.11
CA ALA A 123 2.95 21.09 11.16
C ALA A 123 3.19 19.80 10.38
N ARG A 124 4.10 19.82 9.40
CA ARG A 124 4.43 18.67 8.57
C ARG A 124 5.81 18.08 8.86
N TYR A 125 6.75 18.93 9.27
CA TYR A 125 8.13 18.56 9.50
C TYR A 125 8.29 17.44 10.52
N THR A 126 9.22 16.53 10.23
CA THR A 126 9.76 15.58 11.21
C THR A 126 11.28 15.51 11.07
N GLU A 127 11.96 14.85 11.99
CA GLU A 127 13.40 14.60 11.90
C GLU A 127 13.61 13.11 11.59
N PRO A 128 14.39 12.74 10.55
CA PRO A 128 14.43 11.38 10.00
C PRO A 128 14.59 10.26 11.03
N PHE A 129 15.57 10.34 11.93
CA PHE A 129 15.88 9.26 12.87
C PHE A 129 15.23 9.43 14.25
N THR A 130 14.30 10.37 14.40
CA THR A 130 13.58 10.58 15.66
C THR A 130 12.08 10.67 15.41
N SER A 131 11.52 11.87 15.26
CA SER A 131 10.07 12.05 15.15
C SER A 131 9.47 11.38 13.91
N TYR A 132 10.21 11.28 12.80
CA TYR A 132 9.75 10.56 11.62
C TYR A 132 9.54 9.07 11.91
N GLN A 133 10.55 8.40 12.49
CA GLN A 133 10.45 7.00 12.90
C GLN A 133 9.40 6.81 13.99
N ALA A 134 9.29 7.72 14.96
CA ALA A 134 8.26 7.66 15.99
C ALA A 134 6.84 7.71 15.40
N TYR A 135 6.61 8.53 14.37
CA TYR A 135 5.33 8.53 13.66
C TYR A 135 5.12 7.24 12.87
N LEU A 136 6.11 6.77 12.10
CA LEU A 136 6.01 5.51 11.35
C LEU A 136 5.74 4.31 12.28
N GLN A 137 6.34 4.28 13.48
CA GLN A 137 6.09 3.25 14.49
C GLN A 137 4.61 3.18 14.87
N GLN A 138 3.92 4.33 15.01
CA GLN A 138 2.49 4.35 15.30
C GLN A 138 1.65 3.66 14.23
N TYR A 139 2.01 3.78 12.94
CA TYR A 139 1.32 3.06 11.87
C TYR A 139 1.54 1.54 11.99
N ILE A 140 2.78 1.14 12.26
CA ILE A 140 3.19 -0.25 12.40
C ILE A 140 2.42 -0.91 13.55
N ASP A 141 2.47 -0.29 14.74
CA ASP A 141 1.83 -0.82 15.94
C ASP A 141 0.32 -0.86 15.82
N SER A 142 -0.28 0.18 15.26
CA SER A 142 -1.72 0.24 15.07
C SER A 142 -2.23 -0.80 14.07
N ALA A 143 -1.51 -1.05 12.98
CA ALA A 143 -1.84 -2.11 12.04
C ALA A 143 -1.74 -3.50 12.70
N ARG A 144 -0.66 -3.75 13.43
CA ARG A 144 -0.46 -5.01 14.18
C ARG A 144 -1.55 -5.24 15.22
N ALA A 145 -1.96 -4.20 15.93
CA ALA A 145 -3.06 -4.26 16.90
C ALA A 145 -4.40 -4.67 16.27
N LYS A 146 -4.59 -4.41 14.96
CA LYS A 146 -5.74 -4.89 14.18
C LYS A 146 -5.55 -6.29 13.58
N GLY A 147 -4.39 -6.91 13.80
CA GLY A 147 -3.99 -8.15 13.14
C GLY A 147 -3.70 -7.98 11.64
N ALA A 148 -3.47 -6.74 11.20
CA ALA A 148 -3.09 -6.40 9.84
C ALA A 148 -1.56 -6.39 9.67
N ILE A 149 -1.11 -6.39 8.41
CA ILE A 149 0.30 -6.52 8.04
C ILE A 149 0.80 -5.14 7.54
N PRO A 150 1.64 -4.44 8.31
CA PRO A 150 2.25 -3.21 7.83
C PRO A 150 3.32 -3.51 6.78
N VAL A 151 3.43 -2.64 5.78
CA VAL A 151 4.51 -2.61 4.78
C VAL A 151 4.96 -1.18 4.61
N LEU A 152 6.24 -0.92 4.81
CA LEU A 152 6.84 0.39 4.57
C LEU A 152 7.26 0.52 3.11
N ILE A 153 7.11 1.71 2.54
CA ILE A 153 7.52 2.03 1.17
C ILE A 153 8.30 3.33 1.24
N THR A 154 9.58 3.33 0.87
CA THR A 154 10.39 4.55 0.88
C THR A 154 9.82 5.59 -0.11
N PRO A 155 9.97 6.90 0.13
CA PRO A 155 9.37 7.90 -0.76
C PRO A 155 9.93 7.77 -2.18
N VAL A 156 9.04 7.72 -3.18
CA VAL A 156 9.43 7.76 -4.61
C VAL A 156 10.29 8.99 -4.89
N GLU A 157 11.34 8.86 -5.69
CA GLU A 157 12.21 10.00 -6.02
C GLU A 157 11.46 11.13 -6.74
N ARG A 158 11.96 12.36 -6.57
CA ARG A 158 11.55 13.47 -7.44
C ARG A 158 12.35 13.38 -8.74
N ARG A 159 11.83 13.97 -9.81
CA ARG A 159 12.58 14.14 -11.06
C ARG A 159 13.69 15.17 -10.88
N ARG A 160 14.87 14.73 -10.45
CA ARG A 160 16.08 15.54 -10.30
C ARG A 160 17.23 14.91 -11.05
N PHE A 161 17.91 15.73 -11.84
CA PHE A 161 19.07 15.32 -12.63
C PHE A 161 20.19 16.34 -12.46
N SER A 162 21.44 15.87 -12.45
CA SER A 162 22.61 16.73 -12.62
C SER A 162 22.75 17.20 -14.06
N ALA A 163 23.66 18.15 -14.30
CA ALA A 163 23.90 18.71 -15.63
C ALA A 163 24.34 17.66 -16.68
N ASP A 164 25.01 16.59 -16.24
CA ASP A 164 25.42 15.44 -17.06
C ASP A 164 24.31 14.38 -17.23
N GLY A 165 23.11 14.62 -16.69
CA GLY A 165 21.94 13.76 -16.89
C GLY A 165 21.79 12.60 -15.91
N ARG A 166 22.60 12.53 -14.83
CA ARG A 166 22.46 11.51 -13.78
C ARG A 166 21.34 11.84 -12.79
N ALA A 167 20.56 10.84 -12.39
CA ALA A 167 19.49 10.98 -11.42
C ALA A 167 20.04 11.24 -10.01
N LEU A 168 19.42 12.19 -9.30
CA LEU A 168 19.86 12.63 -7.97
C LEU A 168 18.88 12.24 -6.87
N ASP A 169 19.39 12.05 -5.66
CA ASP A 169 18.55 11.80 -4.49
C ASP A 169 17.79 13.07 -4.08
N SER A 170 16.53 12.89 -3.65
CA SER A 170 15.67 14.03 -3.28
C SER A 170 15.37 14.12 -1.79
N HIS A 171 15.42 13.00 -1.08
CA HIS A 171 14.79 12.85 0.25
C HIS A 171 15.79 12.77 1.41
N GLY A 172 17.05 13.16 1.17
CA GLY A 172 18.12 13.15 2.18
C GLY A 172 18.16 11.84 2.99
N ARG A 173 17.98 11.94 4.31
CA ARG A 173 18.12 10.82 5.24
C ARG A 173 16.82 10.02 5.49
N TYR A 174 15.68 10.45 4.94
CA TYR A 174 14.38 9.81 5.18
C TYR A 174 14.31 8.34 4.71
N PRO A 175 14.78 7.97 3.50
CA PRO A 175 14.77 6.58 3.05
C PRO A 175 15.63 5.68 3.96
N ALA A 176 16.79 6.18 4.40
CA ALA A 176 17.67 5.45 5.32
C ALA A 176 17.00 5.23 6.68
N ALA A 177 16.34 6.25 7.23
CA ALA A 177 15.62 6.13 8.49
C ALA A 177 14.44 5.15 8.40
N MET A 178 13.64 5.18 7.32
CA MET A 178 12.55 4.22 7.13
C MET A 178 13.08 2.79 7.02
N LYS A 179 14.16 2.57 6.25
CA LYS A 179 14.79 1.24 6.12
C LYS A 179 15.35 0.73 7.45
N ALA A 180 15.98 1.60 8.24
CA ALA A 180 16.47 1.26 9.57
C ALA A 180 15.31 0.83 10.50
N LEU A 181 14.20 1.56 10.48
CA LEU A 181 13.00 1.21 11.24
C LEU A 181 12.41 -0.12 10.80
N GLY A 182 12.24 -0.33 9.49
CA GLY A 182 11.71 -1.59 8.95
C GLY A 182 12.57 -2.80 9.34
N LYS A 183 13.90 -2.65 9.35
CA LYS A 183 14.81 -3.67 9.85
C LYS A 183 14.62 -3.92 11.36
N HIS A 184 14.57 -2.88 12.18
CA HIS A 184 14.38 -2.98 13.63
C HIS A 184 13.05 -3.68 13.98
N GLU A 185 11.98 -3.24 13.33
CA GLU A 185 10.63 -3.74 13.55
C GLU A 185 10.34 -5.05 12.84
N ARG A 186 11.23 -5.54 11.97
CA ARG A 186 10.97 -6.70 11.09
C ARG A 186 9.72 -6.50 10.23
N VAL A 187 9.58 -5.30 9.66
CA VAL A 187 8.52 -4.93 8.72
C VAL A 187 9.12 -4.91 7.31
N PRO A 188 8.47 -5.52 6.31
CA PRO A 188 8.94 -5.46 4.92
C PRO A 188 9.03 -4.01 4.44
N VAL A 189 10.11 -3.69 3.73
CA VAL A 189 10.32 -2.35 3.15
C VAL A 189 10.50 -2.47 1.64
N VAL A 190 9.58 -1.90 0.88
CA VAL A 190 9.77 -1.69 -0.56
C VAL A 190 10.67 -0.47 -0.74
N ASP A 191 11.89 -0.67 -1.25
CA ASP A 191 12.83 0.43 -1.50
C ASP A 191 12.51 1.18 -2.81
N LEU A 192 11.35 1.84 -2.83
CA LEU A 192 10.87 2.58 -3.98
C LEU A 192 11.76 3.78 -4.32
N THR A 193 12.43 4.41 -3.35
CA THR A 193 13.45 5.43 -3.60
C THR A 193 14.54 4.89 -4.54
N THR A 194 15.18 3.77 -4.20
CA THR A 194 16.23 3.20 -5.04
C THR A 194 15.70 2.74 -6.40
N LYS A 195 14.55 2.07 -6.43
CA LYS A 195 13.93 1.59 -7.68
C LYS A 195 13.59 2.74 -8.64
N SER A 196 12.95 3.79 -8.12
CA SER A 196 12.56 4.95 -8.93
C SER A 196 13.78 5.73 -9.42
N LYS A 197 14.81 5.93 -8.58
CA LYS A 197 16.07 6.55 -9.01
C LYS A 197 16.70 5.80 -10.17
N GLN A 198 16.86 4.47 -10.05
CA GLN A 198 17.43 3.64 -11.11
C GLN A 198 16.61 3.72 -12.40
N ARG A 199 15.28 3.77 -12.29
CA ARG A 199 14.42 3.88 -13.46
C ARG A 199 14.51 5.26 -14.12
N PHE A 200 14.64 6.32 -13.33
CA PHE A 200 14.82 7.67 -13.86
C PHE A 200 16.20 7.83 -14.51
N GLU A 201 17.26 7.25 -13.95
CA GLU A 201 18.60 7.17 -14.55
C GLU A 201 18.53 6.51 -15.94
N GLN A 202 17.88 5.35 -16.06
CA GLN A 202 17.75 4.61 -17.33
C GLN A 202 16.96 5.38 -18.41
N LEU A 203 15.97 6.18 -17.99
CA LEU A 203 15.15 6.97 -18.91
C LEU A 203 15.85 8.27 -19.30
N GLY A 204 16.62 8.86 -18.38
CA GLY A 204 17.23 10.16 -18.52
C GLY A 204 16.24 11.33 -18.45
N PRO A 205 16.75 12.58 -18.50
CA PRO A 205 15.94 13.77 -18.29
C PRO A 205 14.75 13.89 -19.26
N GLU A 206 14.95 13.69 -20.56
CA GLU A 206 13.90 13.96 -21.54
C GLU A 206 12.76 12.93 -21.49
N ARG A 207 13.08 11.63 -21.47
CA ARG A 207 12.04 10.58 -21.48
C ARG A 207 11.24 10.53 -20.18
N THR A 208 11.84 10.94 -19.05
CA THR A 208 11.12 11.00 -17.77
C THR A 208 10.03 12.06 -17.72
N LYS A 209 10.06 13.09 -18.58
CA LYS A 209 8.98 14.11 -18.63
C LYS A 209 7.61 13.47 -18.85
N ARG A 210 7.52 12.40 -19.65
CA ARG A 210 6.28 11.65 -19.93
C ARG A 210 5.66 10.96 -18.71
N TRP A 211 6.40 10.84 -17.61
CA TRP A 211 5.91 10.24 -16.37
C TRP A 211 5.43 11.31 -15.39
N PHE A 212 6.08 12.46 -15.40
CA PHE A 212 5.81 13.56 -14.48
C PHE A 212 4.77 14.53 -15.05
N LEU A 213 4.24 15.42 -14.20
CA LEU A 213 3.30 16.47 -14.58
C LEU A 213 4.03 17.61 -15.29
N TRP A 214 4.48 17.30 -16.50
CA TRP A 214 5.10 18.20 -17.46
C TRP A 214 4.13 18.38 -18.61
N LEU A 215 3.65 19.60 -18.78
CA LEU A 215 2.75 20.00 -19.85
C LEU A 215 3.26 21.31 -20.45
N GLU A 216 3.23 21.39 -21.77
CA GLU A 216 3.42 22.62 -22.51
C GLU A 216 2.13 23.47 -22.49
N PRO A 217 2.22 24.80 -22.73
CA PRO A 217 1.05 25.66 -22.84
C PRO A 217 0.02 25.11 -23.84
N GLY A 218 -1.26 25.13 -23.44
CA GLY A 218 -2.38 24.65 -24.27
C GLY A 218 -2.62 23.14 -24.26
N GLU A 219 -1.78 22.30 -23.64
CA GLU A 219 -1.98 20.84 -23.64
C GLU A 219 -3.14 20.36 -22.75
N HIS A 220 -3.51 21.12 -21.71
CA HIS A 220 -4.61 20.74 -20.83
C HIS A 220 -5.33 21.97 -20.23
N PRO A 221 -6.68 22.00 -20.18
CA PRO A 221 -7.44 23.17 -19.71
C PRO A 221 -7.20 23.53 -18.24
N ASN A 222 -6.84 22.57 -17.39
CA ASN A 222 -6.46 22.87 -15.99
C ASN A 222 -5.09 23.55 -15.86
N TYR A 223 -4.28 23.54 -16.91
CA TYR A 223 -2.91 24.08 -16.97
C TYR A 223 -2.72 24.88 -18.28
N PRO A 224 -3.45 26.00 -18.48
CA PRO A 224 -3.44 26.72 -19.75
C PRO A 224 -2.05 27.23 -20.14
N GLU A 225 -1.25 27.66 -19.16
CA GLU A 225 0.14 28.11 -19.34
C GLU A 225 1.16 26.97 -19.29
N GLY A 226 0.71 25.71 -19.28
CA GLY A 226 1.55 24.55 -19.03
C GLY A 226 1.96 24.43 -17.57
N ILE A 227 2.75 23.41 -17.26
CA ILE A 227 3.31 23.16 -15.93
C ILE A 227 4.57 22.30 -16.03
N LYS A 228 5.57 22.57 -15.18
CA LYS A 228 6.80 21.76 -15.06
C LYS A 228 6.95 21.27 -13.63
N ASP A 229 6.25 20.19 -13.30
CA ASP A 229 6.21 19.63 -11.94
C ASP A 229 7.04 18.34 -11.87
N ASN A 230 8.14 18.39 -11.12
CA ASN A 230 9.08 17.28 -10.93
C ASN A 230 8.71 16.34 -9.78
N THR A 231 7.49 16.42 -9.24
CA THR A 231 7.03 15.62 -8.10
C THR A 231 5.82 14.77 -8.44
N HIS A 232 4.83 15.38 -9.09
CA HIS A 232 3.57 14.70 -9.34
C HIS A 232 3.58 14.05 -10.72
N PHE A 233 2.80 13.00 -10.90
CA PHE A 233 2.76 12.20 -12.13
C PHE A 233 1.54 12.51 -12.98
N HIS A 234 1.61 12.17 -14.27
CA HIS A 234 0.43 11.80 -15.04
C HIS A 234 0.05 10.34 -14.74
N GLU A 235 -1.13 9.91 -15.19
CA GLU A 235 -1.58 8.51 -15.07
C GLU A 235 -0.52 7.49 -15.55
N ARG A 236 0.14 7.76 -16.68
CA ARG A 236 1.21 6.89 -17.21
C ARG A 236 2.37 6.72 -16.22
N GLY A 237 2.86 7.82 -15.65
CA GLY A 237 3.93 7.75 -14.65
C GLY A 237 3.47 7.08 -13.36
N ALA A 238 2.25 7.39 -12.91
CA ALA A 238 1.65 6.76 -11.74
C ALA A 238 1.56 5.23 -11.90
N LYS A 239 1.21 4.72 -13.10
CA LYS A 239 1.20 3.29 -13.41
C LYS A 239 2.59 2.66 -13.32
N GLU A 240 3.61 3.34 -13.83
CA GLU A 240 4.99 2.85 -13.79
C GLU A 240 5.54 2.83 -12.36
N ILE A 241 5.20 3.81 -11.52
CA ILE A 241 5.55 3.79 -10.10
C ILE A 241 4.81 2.67 -9.36
N ALA A 242 3.52 2.45 -9.65
CA ALA A 242 2.77 1.31 -9.09
C ALA A 242 3.41 -0.03 -9.50
N ARG A 243 3.90 -0.15 -10.74
CA ARG A 243 4.65 -1.32 -11.22
C ARG A 243 5.91 -1.57 -10.38
N LEU A 244 6.67 -0.53 -10.04
CA LEU A 244 7.85 -0.66 -9.16
C LEU A 244 7.48 -1.12 -7.74
N VAL A 245 6.31 -0.70 -7.22
CA VAL A 245 5.79 -1.21 -5.95
C VAL A 245 5.45 -2.70 -6.06
N VAL A 246 4.81 -3.12 -7.14
CA VAL A 246 4.49 -4.52 -7.42
C VAL A 246 5.75 -5.39 -7.54
N GLU A 247 6.79 -4.90 -8.23
CA GLU A 247 8.09 -5.57 -8.24
C GLU A 247 8.64 -5.78 -6.81
N GLY A 248 8.52 -4.75 -5.95
CA GLY A 248 8.89 -4.85 -4.55
C GLY A 248 8.10 -5.91 -3.77
N ILE A 249 6.80 -6.05 -4.03
CA ILE A 249 5.96 -7.11 -3.45
C ILE A 249 6.51 -8.50 -3.82
N VAL A 250 6.92 -8.68 -5.08
CA VAL A 250 7.49 -9.93 -5.59
C VAL A 250 8.85 -10.23 -4.96
N GLU A 251 9.75 -9.26 -4.94
CA GLU A 251 11.11 -9.37 -4.39
C GLU A 251 11.11 -9.67 -2.89
N LEU A 252 10.21 -9.04 -2.14
CA LEU A 252 10.03 -9.29 -0.70
C LEU A 252 9.28 -10.60 -0.40
N ASN A 253 8.86 -11.34 -1.43
CA ASN A 253 8.09 -12.58 -1.28
C ASN A 253 6.82 -12.38 -0.42
N LEU A 254 6.13 -11.25 -0.59
CA LEU A 254 4.91 -11.00 0.17
C LEU A 254 3.80 -11.95 -0.31
N PRO A 255 2.93 -12.47 0.60
CA PRO A 255 1.81 -13.33 0.22
C PRO A 255 0.90 -12.75 -0.87
N LEU A 256 0.79 -11.41 -0.95
CA LEU A 256 0.08 -10.66 -1.99
C LEU A 256 0.50 -11.03 -3.41
N ARG A 257 1.74 -11.49 -3.64
CA ARG A 257 2.21 -11.87 -4.98
C ARG A 257 1.37 -12.97 -5.65
N ARG A 258 0.67 -13.79 -4.85
CA ARG A 258 -0.23 -14.85 -5.33
C ARG A 258 -1.50 -14.33 -5.99
N HIS A 259 -1.79 -13.05 -5.79
CA HIS A 259 -2.97 -12.36 -6.31
C HIS A 259 -2.61 -11.40 -7.43
N LEU A 260 -1.36 -11.36 -7.89
CA LEU A 260 -0.97 -10.52 -9.01
C LEU A 260 -1.45 -11.14 -10.33
N ILE A 261 -2.04 -10.31 -11.18
CA ILE A 261 -2.40 -10.71 -12.55
C ILE A 261 -1.25 -10.43 -13.52
N ARG A 262 -1.20 -11.19 -14.63
CA ARG A 262 -0.09 -11.12 -15.61
C ARG A 262 0.05 -9.75 -16.28
N SER A 263 -1.02 -8.98 -16.37
CA SER A 263 -1.06 -7.65 -16.97
C SER A 263 -2.15 -6.84 -16.27
N PRO A 264 -1.97 -5.52 -16.06
CA PRO A 264 -2.92 -4.71 -15.32
C PRO A 264 -4.29 -4.66 -16.01
N LYS A 265 -5.38 -4.60 -15.23
CA LYS A 265 -6.78 -4.59 -15.73
C LYS A 265 -7.03 -3.47 -16.74
N ARG A 266 -6.42 -2.31 -16.53
CA ARG A 266 -6.49 -1.18 -17.46
C ARG A 266 -5.22 -1.11 -18.30
N GLU A 267 -5.36 -1.30 -19.61
CA GLU A 267 -4.27 -0.99 -20.54
C GLU A 267 -3.87 0.49 -20.45
N PRO A 268 -2.62 0.85 -20.73
CA PRO A 268 -2.25 2.24 -20.91
C PRO A 268 -3.11 2.86 -22.00
N ILE A 269 -3.64 4.07 -21.75
CA ILE A 269 -4.20 4.90 -22.83
C ILE A 269 -3.09 5.02 -23.87
N ARG A 270 -3.25 4.39 -25.03
CA ARG A 270 -2.35 4.59 -26.17
C ARG A 270 -2.44 6.07 -26.49
N ASP A 271 -1.31 6.77 -26.46
CA ASP A 271 -1.21 8.16 -26.87
C ASP A 271 -1.87 8.29 -28.26
N ARG A 272 -3.05 8.91 -28.33
CA ARG A 272 -3.55 9.47 -29.60
C ARG A 272 -2.83 10.80 -29.91
N LEU A 273 -1.64 11.01 -29.36
CA LEU A 273 -0.85 12.23 -29.49
C LEU A 273 0.54 12.01 -30.08
N SER A 274 0.98 10.77 -30.34
CA SER A 274 2.12 10.54 -31.23
C SER A 274 1.61 10.33 -32.64
N GLY A 275 1.46 11.43 -33.38
CA GLY A 275 1.28 11.43 -34.83
C GLY A 275 2.55 10.96 -35.56
N GLU A 276 3.03 9.77 -35.24
CA GLU A 276 4.08 9.09 -36.00
C GLU A 276 3.48 7.79 -36.56
N THR A 277 3.07 7.88 -37.82
CA THR A 277 2.92 6.72 -38.70
C THR A 277 4.28 6.06 -38.96
N PRO A 278 4.31 4.76 -39.33
CA PRO A 278 5.53 3.94 -39.45
C PRO A 278 6.63 4.53 -40.35
#